data_AF-A0A0P6RJ70-F1
#
_entry.id   AF-A0A0P6RJ70-F1
#
_cell.length_a   1.000
_cell.length_b   1.000
_cell.length_c   1.000
_cell.angle_alpha   90.00
_cell.angle_beta   90.00
_cell.angle_gamma   90.00
#
_symmetry.space_group_name_H-M   'P 1'
#
loop_
_entity.id
_entity.type
_entity.pdbx_description
1 polymer ?
#
loop_
_entity_poly.entity_id
_entity_poly.type
_entity_poly.pdbx_seq_one_letter_code
_entity_poly.pdbx_strand_id
1 'polypeptide(L)'
;MTVSDDLGQKRIWKKRKQNLRAIMAYKGWKDSPLSLAAGLSKNAVNTLLRSETQPKYSTLESICRVLGLNSVAMLDAENPMSVIRNDLFGMVQSMGEDQAREALDFLREKFPDLQISDEGKNGD
;
A
#
# COMPACT_ATOMS: atom_id res chain seq x y z
N MET A 1 -13.19 -4.30 -20.56
CA MET A 1 -12.46 -3.31 -19.74
C MET A 1 -12.82 -1.94 -20.27
N THR A 2 -13.62 -1.17 -19.52
CA THR A 2 -14.09 0.13 -20.01
C THR A 2 -12.96 1.16 -19.91
N VAL A 3 -12.97 2.18 -20.77
CA VAL A 3 -11.95 3.25 -20.79
C VAL A 3 -11.86 3.98 -19.43
N SER A 4 -12.95 4.02 -18.67
CA SER A 4 -13.02 4.58 -17.32
C SER A 4 -12.21 3.78 -16.29
N ASP A 5 -12.21 2.44 -16.38
CA ASP A 5 -11.47 1.56 -15.46
C ASP A 5 -9.95 1.67 -15.68
N ASP A 6 -9.53 1.85 -16.92
CA ASP A 6 -8.12 2.00 -17.30
C ASP A 6 -7.51 3.32 -16.78
N LEU A 7 -8.26 4.43 -16.84
CA LEU A 7 -7.83 5.73 -16.31
C LEU A 7 -7.71 5.71 -14.78
N GLY A 8 -8.65 5.05 -14.09
CA GLY A 8 -8.60 4.86 -12.64
C GLY A 8 -7.36 4.08 -12.20
N GLN A 9 -7.11 2.94 -12.84
CA GLN A 9 -5.94 2.09 -12.55
C GLN A 9 -4.61 2.81 -12.82
N LYS A 10 -4.50 3.56 -13.92
CA LYS A 10 -3.31 4.37 -14.24
C LYS A 10 -3.02 5.41 -13.16
N ARG A 11 -4.06 6.09 -12.65
CA ARG A 11 -3.92 7.09 -11.58
C ARG A 11 -3.43 6.47 -10.28
N ILE A 12 -4.04 5.36 -9.86
CA ILE A 12 -3.62 4.60 -8.67
C ILE A 12 -2.16 4.18 -8.81
N TRP A 13 -1.80 3.62 -9.96
CA TRP A 13 -0.44 3.14 -10.20
C TRP A 13 0.61 4.27 -10.14
N LYS A 14 0.29 5.42 -10.74
CA LYS A 14 1.15 6.61 -10.66
C LYS A 14 1.38 7.05 -9.21
N LYS A 15 0.31 7.08 -8.40
CA LYS A 15 0.39 7.41 -6.96
C LYS A 15 1.27 6.41 -6.21
N ARG A 16 1.07 5.11 -6.42
CA ARG A 16 1.88 4.05 -5.79
C ARG A 16 3.36 4.20 -6.09
N LYS A 17 3.74 4.49 -7.34
CA LYS A 17 5.16 4.75 -7.69
C LYS A 17 5.73 5.96 -6.98
N GLN A 18 4.97 7.05 -6.91
CA GLN A 18 5.40 8.27 -6.21
C GLN A 18 5.64 8.00 -4.73
N ASN A 19 4.69 7.31 -4.10
CA ASN A 19 4.77 6.94 -2.70
C ASN A 19 5.90 5.95 -2.42
N LEU A 20 6.10 4.97 -3.30
CA LEU A 20 7.23 4.04 -3.23
C LEU A 20 8.57 4.79 -3.27
N ARG A 21 8.74 5.74 -4.20
CA ARG A 21 9.96 6.57 -4.26
C ARG A 21 10.17 7.38 -2.99
N ALA A 22 9.12 7.99 -2.46
CA ALA A 22 9.20 8.78 -1.24
C ALA A 22 9.65 7.93 -0.04
N ILE A 23 9.06 6.74 0.13
CA ILE A 23 9.43 5.82 1.21
C ILE A 23 10.86 5.31 1.04
N MET A 24 11.27 4.98 -0.19
CA MET A 24 12.64 4.57 -0.47
C MET A 24 13.64 5.67 -0.09
N ALA A 25 13.38 6.90 -0.51
CA ALA A 25 14.24 8.04 -0.19
C ALA A 25 14.31 8.28 1.33
N TYR A 26 13.15 8.26 2.01
CA TYR A 26 13.06 8.42 3.46
C TYR A 26 13.84 7.35 4.23
N LYS A 27 13.76 6.09 3.78
CA LYS A 27 14.45 4.94 4.41
C LYS A 27 15.88 4.71 3.88
N GLY A 28 16.39 5.56 2.99
CA GLY A 28 17.74 5.43 2.43
C GLY A 28 17.94 4.25 1.47
N TRP A 29 16.87 3.68 0.91
CA TRP A 29 16.96 2.58 -0.04
C TRP A 29 17.33 3.04 -1.45
N LYS A 30 18.24 2.32 -2.09
CA LYS A 30 18.53 2.40 -3.53
C LYS A 30 17.85 1.25 -4.26
N ASP A 31 17.51 1.45 -5.53
CA ASP A 31 16.73 0.51 -6.36
C ASP A 31 17.33 -0.91 -6.38
N SER A 32 18.63 -1.03 -6.63
CA SER A 32 19.29 -2.34 -6.77
C SER A 32 19.38 -3.10 -5.45
N PRO A 33 19.86 -2.50 -4.34
CA PRO A 33 19.80 -3.14 -3.02
C PRO A 33 18.38 -3.54 -2.61
N LEU A 34 17.37 -2.69 -2.84
CA LEU A 34 15.98 -3.00 -2.51
C LEU A 34 15.45 -4.18 -3.34
N SER A 35 15.77 -4.22 -4.63
CA SER A 35 15.38 -5.32 -5.51
C SER A 35 15.90 -6.66 -4.99
N LEU A 36 17.19 -6.71 -4.62
CA LEU A 36 17.82 -7.93 -4.13
C LEU A 36 17.27 -8.33 -2.76
N ALA A 37 17.08 -7.37 -1.85
CA ALA A 37 16.47 -7.62 -0.54
C ALA A 37 15.04 -8.15 -0.65
N ALA A 38 14.30 -7.76 -1.70
CA ALA A 38 12.96 -8.26 -2.00
C ALA A 38 12.94 -9.61 -2.73
N GLY A 39 14.10 -10.25 -2.95
CA GLY A 39 14.21 -11.52 -3.69
C GLY A 39 13.95 -11.38 -5.18
N LEU A 40 14.14 -10.20 -5.76
CA LEU A 40 13.91 -9.90 -7.17
C LEU A 40 15.23 -9.77 -7.96
N SER A 41 15.12 -9.70 -9.29
CA SER A 41 16.28 -9.38 -10.14
C SER A 41 16.82 -7.99 -9.82
N LYS A 42 18.14 -7.80 -9.96
CA LYS A 42 18.87 -6.57 -9.57
C LYS A 42 18.23 -5.27 -10.08
N ASN A 43 17.57 -5.30 -11.24
CA ASN A 43 16.99 -4.13 -11.89
C ASN A 43 15.47 -4.00 -11.70
N ALA A 44 14.83 -4.92 -10.97
CA ALA A 44 13.37 -5.01 -10.91
C ALA A 44 12.70 -3.73 -10.41
N VAL A 45 13.20 -3.12 -9.33
CA VAL A 45 12.64 -1.87 -8.78
C VAL A 45 12.83 -0.70 -9.76
N ASN A 46 14.00 -0.54 -10.37
CA ASN A 46 14.24 0.51 -11.35
C ASN A 46 13.32 0.35 -12.57
N THR A 47 13.16 -0.87 -13.07
CA THR A 47 12.22 -1.19 -14.17
C THR A 47 10.79 -0.88 -13.77
N LEU A 48 10.34 -1.29 -12.57
CA LEU A 48 9.01 -1.00 -12.03
C LEU A 48 8.74 0.51 -11.94
N LEU A 49 9.71 1.29 -11.47
CA LEU A 49 9.57 2.73 -11.30
C LEU A 49 9.53 3.49 -12.63
N ARG A 50 10.18 2.98 -13.68
CA ARG A 50 10.24 3.60 -15.01
C ARG A 50 9.17 3.10 -15.99
N SER A 51 8.76 1.84 -15.86
CA SER A 51 7.84 1.19 -16.79
C SER A 51 6.40 1.65 -16.57
N GLU A 52 5.64 1.88 -17.64
CA GLU A 52 4.19 2.08 -17.56
C GLU A 52 3.43 0.78 -17.25
N THR A 53 4.09 -0.38 -17.37
CA THR A 53 3.51 -1.68 -17.04
C THR A 53 3.37 -1.86 -15.53
N GLN A 54 2.20 -2.37 -15.12
CA GLN A 54 1.93 -2.72 -13.73
C GLN A 54 2.65 -4.03 -13.36
N PRO A 55 3.41 -4.07 -12.25
CA PRO A 55 4.02 -5.29 -11.76
C PRO A 55 2.94 -6.24 -11.22
N LYS A 56 3.29 -7.52 -11.08
CA LYS A 56 2.47 -8.45 -10.31
C LYS A 56 2.30 -7.95 -8.88
N TYR A 57 1.14 -8.18 -8.28
CA TYR A 57 0.85 -7.77 -6.91
C TYR A 57 1.89 -8.34 -5.92
N SER A 58 2.26 -9.61 -6.06
CA SER A 58 3.28 -10.28 -5.25
C SER A 58 4.67 -9.63 -5.31
N THR A 59 5.03 -9.02 -6.46
CA THR A 59 6.28 -8.24 -6.58
C THR A 59 6.21 -6.99 -5.70
N LEU A 60 5.07 -6.31 -5.69
CA LEU A 60 4.88 -5.09 -4.91
C LEU A 60 4.79 -5.40 -3.41
N GLU A 61 4.13 -6.49 -3.01
CA GLU A 61 4.13 -6.98 -1.63
C GLU A 61 5.54 -7.28 -1.12
N SER A 62 6.36 -7.95 -1.92
CA SER A 62 7.74 -8.29 -1.55
C SER A 62 8.57 -7.04 -1.29
N ILE A 63 8.41 -6.00 -2.12
CA ILE A 63 9.06 -4.70 -1.94
C ILE A 63 8.54 -3.99 -0.68
N CYS A 64 7.21 -3.93 -0.49
CA CYS A 64 6.58 -3.33 0.68
C CYS A 64 7.06 -3.96 2.00
N ARG A 65 7.20 -5.29 2.03
CA ARG A 65 7.70 -6.02 3.19
C ARG A 65 9.12 -5.59 3.58
N VAL A 66 10.04 -5.46 2.62
CA VAL A 66 11.41 -4.98 2.87
C VAL A 66 11.41 -3.54 3.38
N LEU A 67 10.48 -2.72 2.91
CA LEU A 67 10.30 -1.35 3.38
C LEU A 67 9.62 -1.26 4.76
N GLY A 68 9.19 -2.39 5.34
CA GLY A 68 8.48 -2.43 6.63
C GLY A 68 7.06 -1.90 6.54
N LEU A 69 6.42 -2.00 5.37
CA LEU A 69 5.01 -1.67 5.17
C LEU A 69 4.17 -2.93 5.36
N ASN A 70 3.08 -2.81 6.11
CA ASN A 70 2.19 -3.94 6.38
C ASN A 70 1.27 -4.28 5.20
N SER A 71 1.08 -3.36 4.24
CA SER A 71 0.25 -3.59 3.05
C SER A 71 0.65 -2.72 1.87
N VAL A 72 0.39 -3.21 0.65
CA VAL A 72 0.49 -2.43 -0.59
C VAL A 72 -0.46 -1.23 -0.58
N ALA A 73 -1.62 -1.35 0.08
CA ALA A 73 -2.62 -0.27 0.16
C ALA A 73 -2.07 1.00 0.84
N MET A 74 -1.00 0.87 1.65
CA MET A 74 -0.33 2.03 2.23
C MET A 74 0.30 2.95 1.18
N LEU A 75 0.64 2.40 0.01
CA LEU A 75 1.10 3.18 -1.14
C LEU A 75 -0.03 3.99 -1.79
N ASP A 76 -1.29 3.75 -1.43
CA ASP A 76 -2.45 4.52 -1.92
C ASP A 76 -2.80 5.68 -0.97
N ALA A 77 -2.19 5.75 0.20
CA ALA A 77 -2.45 6.81 1.18
C ALA A 77 -1.91 8.17 0.73
N GLU A 78 -2.54 9.26 1.19
CA GLU A 78 -2.02 10.62 1.02
C GLU A 78 -0.67 10.85 1.72
N ASN A 79 -0.43 10.13 2.82
CA ASN A 79 0.86 10.15 3.51
C ASN A 79 1.33 8.71 3.79
N PRO A 80 2.06 8.09 2.86
CA PRO A 80 2.49 6.69 2.96
C PRO A 80 3.57 6.46 4.03
N MET A 81 4.10 7.53 4.63
CA MET A 81 5.14 7.49 5.68
C MET A 81 4.54 7.57 7.10
N SER A 82 3.20 7.61 7.23
CA SER A 82 2.56 7.68 8.53
C SER A 82 2.79 6.41 9.34
N VAL A 83 3.75 6.47 10.27
CA VAL A 83 4.07 5.40 11.21
C VAL A 83 2.83 4.98 11.99
N ILE A 84 2.05 5.95 12.50
CA ILE A 84 0.83 5.69 13.26
C ILE A 84 -0.18 4.86 12.46
N ARG A 85 -0.41 5.17 11.17
CA ARG A 85 -1.33 4.38 10.34
C ARG A 85 -0.79 2.99 10.00
N ASN A 86 0.52 2.86 9.84
CA ASN A 86 1.17 1.56 9.61
C ASN A 86 1.01 0.67 10.84
N ASP A 87 1.28 1.21 12.02
CA ASP A 87 1.18 0.49 13.28
C ASP A 87 -0.27 0.14 13.58
N LEU A 88 -1.20 1.08 13.40
CA LEU A 88 -2.64 0.81 13.54
C LEU A 88 -3.10 -0.31 12.59
N PHE A 89 -2.67 -0.28 11.33
CA PHE A 89 -2.99 -1.34 10.38
C PHE A 89 -2.43 -2.70 10.83
N GLY A 90 -1.18 -2.73 11.30
CA GLY A 90 -0.55 -3.94 11.83
C GLY A 90 -1.29 -4.49 13.05
N MET A 91 -1.68 -3.61 13.98
CA MET A 91 -2.49 -3.97 15.14
C MET A 91 -3.82 -4.58 14.71
N VAL A 92 -4.56 -3.93 13.80
CA VAL A 92 -5.83 -4.43 13.26
C VAL A 92 -5.69 -5.81 12.62
N GLN A 93 -4.63 -6.05 11.84
CA GLN A 93 -4.36 -7.37 11.23
C GLN A 93 -4.09 -8.48 12.25
N SER A 94 -3.68 -8.13 13.48
CA SER A 94 -3.40 -9.08 14.55
C SER A 94 -4.56 -9.29 15.53
N MET A 95 -5.65 -8.54 15.40
CA MET A 95 -6.83 -8.65 16.28
C MET A 95 -7.64 -9.90 15.95
N GLY A 96 -8.16 -10.56 16.99
CA GLY A 96 -9.27 -11.51 16.82
C GLY A 96 -10.58 -10.78 16.49
N GLU A 97 -11.57 -11.51 15.97
CA GLU A 97 -12.86 -10.92 15.54
C GLU A 97 -13.56 -10.10 16.63
N ASP A 98 -13.57 -10.58 17.88
CA ASP A 98 -14.22 -9.85 18.98
C ASP A 98 -13.46 -8.56 19.33
N GLN A 99 -12.11 -8.60 19.32
CA GLN A 99 -11.29 -7.41 19.54
C GLN A 99 -11.44 -6.39 18.40
N ALA A 100 -11.53 -6.87 17.16
CA ALA A 100 -11.75 -6.02 16.00
C ALA A 100 -13.13 -5.35 16.06
N ARG A 101 -14.16 -6.08 16.52
CA ARG A 101 -15.51 -5.53 16.73
C ARG A 101 -15.52 -4.44 17.80
N GLU A 102 -14.94 -4.70 18.97
CA GLU A 102 -14.83 -3.72 20.05
C GLU A 102 -14.07 -2.47 19.61
N ALA A 103 -12.94 -2.65 18.91
CA ALA A 103 -12.17 -1.54 18.37
C ALA A 103 -12.96 -0.72 17.34
N LEU A 104 -13.72 -1.39 16.46
CA LEU A 104 -14.56 -0.73 15.46
C LEU A 104 -15.69 0.08 16.10
N ASP A 105 -16.36 -0.48 17.10
CA ASP A 105 -17.44 0.18 17.81
C ASP A 105 -16.92 1.43 18.55
N PHE A 106 -15.78 1.31 19.23
CA PHE A 106 -15.10 2.46 19.86
C PHE A 106 -14.75 3.55 18.84
N LEU A 107 -14.19 3.20 17.68
CA LEU A 107 -13.82 4.16 16.65
C LEU A 107 -15.04 4.88 16.05
N ARG A 108 -16.15 4.17 15.85
CA ARG A 108 -17.41 4.74 15.34
C ARG A 108 -18.03 5.72 16.32
N GLU A 109 -18.01 5.39 17.60
CA GLU A 109 -18.49 6.30 18.65
C GLU A 109 -17.61 7.55 18.75
N LYS A 110 -16.28 7.36 18.71
CA LYS A 110 -15.31 8.45 18.87
C LYS A 110 -15.23 9.38 17.66
N PHE A 111 -15.41 8.83 16.46
CA PHE A 111 -15.28 9.53 15.18
C PHE A 111 -16.48 9.25 14.27
N PRO A 112 -17.67 9.79 14.59
CA PRO A 112 -18.92 9.48 13.89
C PRO A 112 -18.90 9.88 12.40
N ASP A 113 -18.10 10.89 12.05
CA ASP A 113 -17.97 11.38 10.68
C ASP A 113 -16.95 10.57 9.84
N LEU A 114 -16.20 9.67 10.46
CA LEU A 114 -15.19 8.86 9.77
C LEU A 114 -15.88 7.71 9.02
N GLN A 115 -16.25 7.95 7.76
CA GLN A 115 -16.79 6.90 6.89
C GLN A 115 -15.66 6.05 6.31
N ILE A 116 -15.80 4.73 6.41
CA ILE A 116 -15.00 3.81 5.62
C ILE A 116 -15.53 3.89 4.19
N SER A 117 -14.78 4.53 3.29
CA SER A 117 -15.13 4.54 1.87
C SER A 117 -15.08 3.11 1.34
N ASP A 118 -16.26 2.57 1.05
CA ASP A 118 -16.49 1.24 0.47
C ASP A 118 -16.12 1.24 -1.04
N GLU A 119 -14.94 1.76 -1.42
CA GLU A 119 -14.42 1.72 -2.79
C GLU A 119 -13.67 0.40 -3.06
N GLY A 120 -14.30 -0.72 -2.71
CA GLY A 120 -13.75 -2.07 -2.90
C GLY A 120 -14.77 -3.12 -3.36
N LYS A 121 -16.03 -2.74 -3.62
CA LYS A 121 -17.00 -3.63 -4.27
C LYS A 121 -16.65 -3.77 -5.75
N ASN A 122 -15.73 -4.67 -6.07
CA ASN A 122 -15.79 -5.36 -7.34
C ASN A 122 -17.04 -6.24 -7.30
N GLY A 123 -18.05 -5.84 -8.06
CA GLY A 123 -19.25 -6.63 -8.27
C GLY A 123 -18.92 -7.99 -8.88
N ASP A 124 -19.80 -8.96 -8.56
CA ASP A 124 -20.01 -10.21 -9.30
C ASP A 124 -19.99 -10.01 -10.82
#